data_AF-A0A3N5ZVG9-F1
#
_entry.id   AF-A0A3N5ZVG9-F1
#
_cell.length_a   1.000
_cell.length_b   1.000
_cell.length_c   1.000
_cell.angle_alpha   90.00
_cell.angle_beta   90.00
_cell.angle_gamma   90.00
#
_symmetry.space_group_name_H-M   'P 1'
#
loop_
_entity.id
_entity.type
_entity.pdbx_description
1 polymer ?
#
loop_
_entity_poly.entity_id
_entity_poly.type
_entity_poly.pdbx_seq_one_letter_code
_entity_poly.pdbx_strand_id
1 'polypeptide(L)'
;MRIALIGYGRMGKTVERLARDQGHTISKIMDIDDNPVGSGFWGDWVENTDVLIDFSLAAAVPANVRNALDARLPIVVGATGWYAHIEQLRQEVESQG
;
A
#
# COMPACT_ATOMS: atom_id res chain seq x y z
N MET A 1 15.17 -3.71 -0.68
CA MET A 1 14.18 -2.62 -0.82
C MET A 1 13.62 -2.26 0.54
N ARG A 2 13.12 -1.04 0.69
CA ARG A 2 12.37 -0.51 1.84
C ARG A 2 10.87 -0.61 1.53
N ILE A 3 10.14 -1.42 2.28
CA ILE A 3 8.75 -1.79 2.01
C ILE A 3 7.85 -1.20 3.08
N ALA A 4 6.79 -0.51 2.67
CA ALA A 4 5.70 -0.13 3.55
C ALA A 4 4.52 -1.11 3.40
N LEU A 5 3.97 -1.59 4.52
CA LEU A 5 2.89 -2.55 4.56
C LEU A 5 1.58 -1.87 4.96
N ILE A 6 0.52 -2.06 4.17
CA ILE A 6 -0.84 -1.62 4.48
C ILE A 6 -1.70 -2.85 4.77
N GLY A 7 -2.38 -2.87 5.92
CA GLY A 7 -3.16 -4.01 6.39
C GLY A 7 -2.27 -5.06 7.06
N TYR A 8 -2.16 -4.99 8.39
CA TYR A 8 -1.23 -5.81 9.17
C TYR A 8 -1.88 -7.03 9.85
N GLY A 9 -2.84 -7.63 9.15
CA GLY A 9 -3.43 -8.91 9.52
C GLY A 9 -2.49 -10.11 9.26
N ARG A 10 -3.08 -11.29 9.05
CA ARG A 10 -2.32 -12.53 8.81
C ARG A 10 -1.38 -12.42 7.59
N MET A 11 -1.88 -11.86 6.50
CA MET A 11 -1.11 -11.70 5.26
C MET A 11 0.00 -10.66 5.42
N GLY A 12 -0.30 -9.49 5.99
CA GLY A 12 0.72 -8.45 6.27
C GLY A 12 1.89 -8.98 7.10
N LYS A 13 1.62 -9.74 8.18
CA LYS A 13 2.66 -10.40 9.00
C LYS A 13 3.47 -11.44 8.23
N THR A 14 2.83 -12.18 7.34
CA THR A 14 3.50 -13.18 6.49
C THR A 14 4.44 -12.49 5.50
N VAL A 15 3.99 -11.41 4.88
CA VAL A 15 4.79 -10.60 3.95
C VAL A 15 5.96 -9.95 4.66
N GLU A 16 5.77 -9.38 5.85
CA GLU A 16 6.85 -8.83 6.64
C GLU A 16 7.97 -9.86 6.87
N ARG A 17 7.59 -11.06 7.33
CA ARG A 17 8.55 -12.13 7.60
C ARG A 17 9.32 -12.48 6.34
N LEU A 18 8.63 -12.76 5.22
CA LEU A 18 9.26 -13.14 3.96
C LEU A 18 10.16 -12.03 3.40
N ALA A 19 9.71 -10.78 3.49
CA ALA A 19 10.48 -9.62 3.07
C ALA A 19 11.80 -9.52 3.85
N ARG A 20 11.74 -9.66 5.19
CA ARG A 20 12.95 -9.66 6.04
C ARG A 20 13.86 -10.86 5.74
N ASP A 21 13.30 -12.05 5.56
CA ASP A 21 14.05 -13.26 5.22
C ASP A 21 14.79 -13.11 3.86
N GLN A 22 14.26 -12.29 2.96
CA GLN A 22 14.86 -11.94 1.67
C GLN A 22 15.79 -10.71 1.71
N GLY A 23 16.04 -10.13 2.89
CA GLY A 23 16.94 -8.98 3.07
C GLY A 23 16.30 -7.62 2.73
N HIS A 24 14.98 -7.55 2.62
CA HIS A 24 14.26 -6.27 2.55
C HIS A 24 14.03 -5.70 3.97
N THR A 25 13.79 -4.40 4.03
CA THR A 25 13.49 -3.69 5.28
C THR A 25 12.05 -3.21 5.29
N ILE A 26 11.42 -3.15 6.46
CA ILE A 26 10.07 -2.58 6.61
C ILE A 26 10.21 -1.13 7.06
N SER A 27 9.81 -0.19 6.21
CA SER A 27 9.89 1.26 6.49
C SER A 27 8.70 1.74 7.31
N LYS A 28 7.53 1.15 7.09
CA LYS A 28 6.28 1.49 7.78
C LYS A 28 5.34 0.28 7.80
N ILE A 29 4.58 0.15 8.88
CA ILE A 29 3.42 -0.72 8.97
C ILE A 29 2.23 0.18 9.28
N MET A 30 1.13 0.00 8.54
CA MET A 30 -0.13 0.68 8.75
C MET A 30 -1.22 -0.37 8.92
N ASP A 31 -1.79 -0.46 10.13
CA ASP A 31 -2.99 -1.23 10.37
C ASP A 31 -4.26 -0.36 10.25
N ILE A 32 -5.43 -0.99 10.37
CA ILE A 32 -6.74 -0.33 10.27
C ILE A 32 -6.90 0.85 11.25
N ASP A 33 -6.20 0.80 12.38
CA ASP A 33 -6.23 1.83 13.43
C ASP A 33 -5.23 2.97 13.16
N ASP A 34 -4.21 2.76 12.32
CA ASP A 34 -3.10 3.69 12.11
C ASP A 34 -3.34 4.66 10.94
N ASN A 35 -4.23 4.32 10.01
CA ASN A 35 -4.50 5.13 8.83
C ASN A 35 -6.02 5.20 8.59
N PRO A 36 -6.72 6.21 9.15
CA PRO A 36 -8.10 6.45 8.76
C PRO A 36 -8.16 6.67 7.25
N VAL A 37 -9.08 5.98 6.58
CA VAL A 37 -9.26 6.07 5.12
C VAL A 37 -9.25 7.55 4.69
N GLY A 38 -8.25 7.94 3.89
CA GLY A 38 -8.16 9.29 3.34
C GLY A 38 -7.21 10.27 4.02
N SER A 39 -6.39 9.88 5.01
CA SER A 39 -5.34 10.77 5.56
C SER A 39 -4.14 11.03 4.63
N GLY A 40 -4.09 10.38 3.46
CA GLY A 40 -2.98 10.48 2.51
C GLY A 40 -1.69 9.80 3.01
N PHE A 41 -0.67 9.76 2.15
CA PHE A 41 0.66 9.23 2.49
C PHE A 41 1.67 10.37 2.55
N TRP A 42 2.05 10.78 3.76
CA TRP A 42 2.94 11.91 4.01
C TRP A 42 3.96 11.63 5.10
N GLY A 43 5.09 12.34 5.06
CA GLY A 43 6.15 12.32 6.08
C GLY A 43 7.35 11.45 5.68
N ASP A 44 8.37 11.44 6.55
CA ASP A 44 9.70 10.87 6.28
C ASP A 44 9.69 9.41 5.86
N TRP A 45 8.67 8.65 6.25
CA TRP A 45 8.54 7.24 5.86
C TRP A 45 8.28 7.08 4.36
N VAL A 46 7.62 8.05 3.71
CA VAL A 46 7.35 8.04 2.26
C VAL A 46 8.66 8.11 1.49
N GLU A 47 9.53 9.06 1.81
CA GLU A 47 10.88 9.18 1.22
C GLU A 47 11.75 7.96 1.53
N ASN A 48 11.46 7.30 2.64
CA ASN A 48 12.10 6.07 3.07
C ASN A 48 11.44 4.78 2.59
N THR A 49 10.58 4.85 1.57
CA THR A 49 9.86 3.70 1.02
C THR A 49 10.12 3.57 -0.48
N ASP A 50 10.41 2.36 -0.94
CA ASP A 50 10.58 2.04 -2.36
C ASP A 50 9.27 1.51 -2.96
N VAL A 51 8.44 0.82 -2.17
CA VAL A 51 7.19 0.22 -2.61
C VAL A 51 6.20 0.01 -1.45
N LEU A 52 4.91 0.17 -1.73
CA LEU A 52 3.79 -0.16 -0.86
C LEU A 52 3.25 -1.54 -1.21
N ILE A 53 2.94 -2.37 -0.20
CA ILE A 53 2.22 -3.64 -0.38
C ILE A 53 0.92 -3.58 0.41
N ASP A 54 -0.21 -3.71 -0.27
CA ASP A 54 -1.56 -3.54 0.28
C ASP A 54 -2.30 -4.87 0.42
N PHE A 55 -2.50 -5.28 1.68
CA PHE A 55 -3.34 -6.40 2.11
C PHE A 55 -4.50 -5.92 3.03
N SER A 56 -4.94 -4.67 2.85
CA SER A 56 -6.09 -4.11 3.55
C SER A 56 -7.43 -4.69 3.08
N LEU A 57 -8.52 -4.16 3.63
CA LEU A 57 -9.88 -4.50 3.20
C LEU A 57 -10.14 -3.98 1.78
N ALA A 58 -10.94 -4.72 1.00
CA ALA A 58 -11.28 -4.37 -0.38
C ALA A 58 -11.75 -2.92 -0.56
N ALA A 59 -12.55 -2.42 0.39
CA ALA A 59 -13.10 -1.07 0.36
C ALA A 59 -12.05 0.04 0.56
N ALA A 60 -10.89 -0.27 1.14
CA ALA A 60 -9.80 0.69 1.36
C ALA A 60 -8.85 0.80 0.15
N VAL A 61 -8.80 -0.23 -0.72
CA VAL A 61 -7.88 -0.28 -1.86
C VAL A 61 -7.97 0.96 -2.75
N PRO A 62 -9.15 1.45 -3.19
CA PRO A 62 -9.21 2.62 -4.06
C PRO A 62 -8.61 3.88 -3.43
N ALA A 63 -8.79 4.06 -2.11
CA ALA A 63 -8.19 5.18 -1.40
C ALA A 63 -6.67 5.03 -1.27
N ASN A 64 -6.19 3.82 -0.97
CA ASN A 64 -4.75 3.54 -0.87
C ASN A 64 -4.03 3.72 -2.20
N VAL A 65 -4.63 3.29 -3.31
CA VAL A 65 -4.06 3.47 -4.65
C VAL A 65 -3.93 4.95 -5.00
N ARG A 66 -4.95 5.77 -4.70
CA ARG A 66 -4.88 7.22 -4.92
C ARG A 66 -3.84 7.89 -4.04
N ASN A 67 -3.77 7.54 -2.76
CA ASN A 67 -2.74 8.05 -1.86
C ASN A 67 -1.33 7.67 -2.34
N ALA A 68 -1.15 6.46 -2.88
CA ALA A 68 0.11 6.02 -3.46
C ALA A 68 0.49 6.82 -4.70
N LEU A 69 -0.49 7.09 -5.58
CA LEU A 69 -0.32 7.91 -6.77
C LEU A 69 0.11 9.33 -6.40
N ASP A 70 -0.59 9.97 -5.46
CA ASP A 70 -0.26 11.31 -4.96
C ASP A 70 1.14 11.38 -4.34
N ALA A 71 1.53 10.33 -3.59
CA ALA A 71 2.85 10.20 -3.00
C ALA A 71 3.94 9.73 -3.98
N ARG A 72 3.59 9.46 -5.25
CA ARG A 72 4.48 8.90 -6.29
C ARG A 72 5.19 7.62 -5.84
N LEU A 73 4.51 6.79 -5.06
CA LEU A 73 5.00 5.50 -4.60
C LEU A 73 4.37 4.36 -5.42
N PRO A 74 5.17 3.42 -5.94
CA PRO A 74 4.65 2.18 -6.50
C PRO A 74 3.84 1.41 -5.45
N ILE A 75 2.70 0.85 -5.85
CA ILE A 75 1.83 0.05 -4.98
C ILE A 75 1.52 -1.31 -5.61
N VAL A 76 1.63 -2.37 -4.80
CA VAL A 76 1.25 -3.74 -5.14
C VAL A 76 0.06 -4.12 -4.28
N VAL A 77 -1.08 -4.44 -4.91
CA VAL A 77 -2.31 -4.80 -4.19
C VAL A 77 -2.49 -6.32 -4.17
N GLY A 78 -2.44 -6.89 -2.97
CA GLY A 78 -2.72 -8.30 -2.69
C GLY A 78 -4.08 -8.54 -2.04
N ALA A 79 -4.88 -7.50 -1.82
CA ALA A 79 -6.25 -7.61 -1.32
C ALA A 79 -7.19 -8.27 -2.35
N THR A 80 -8.22 -8.97 -1.86
CA THR A 80 -9.27 -9.58 -2.69
C THR A 80 -10.52 -8.70 -2.72
N GLY A 81 -11.37 -8.82 -3.75
CA GLY A 81 -12.72 -8.23 -3.76
C GLY A 81 -12.81 -6.75 -4.21
N TRP A 82 -11.71 -6.17 -4.71
CA TRP A 82 -11.68 -4.77 -5.18
C TRP A 82 -11.66 -4.61 -6.70
N TYR A 83 -11.60 -5.70 -7.47
CA TYR A 83 -11.45 -5.69 -8.94
C TYR A 83 -12.53 -4.91 -9.69
N ALA A 84 -13.70 -4.68 -9.09
CA ALA A 84 -14.71 -3.79 -9.67
C ALA A 84 -14.21 -2.35 -9.89
N HIS A 85 -13.16 -1.94 -9.18
CA HIS A 85 -12.53 -0.62 -9.30
C HIS A 85 -11.31 -0.60 -10.25
N ILE A 86 -10.90 -1.75 -10.80
CA ILE A 86 -9.60 -1.86 -11.50
C ILE A 86 -9.51 -0.94 -12.73
N GLU A 87 -10.57 -0.87 -13.55
CA GLU A 87 -10.54 -0.05 -14.77
C GLU A 87 -10.58 1.44 -14.45
N GLN A 88 -11.35 1.85 -13.42
CA GLN A 88 -11.35 3.23 -12.96
C GLN A 88 -9.96 3.64 -12.47
N LEU A 89 -9.35 2.81 -11.60
CA LEU A 89 -8.03 3.10 -11.06
C LEU A 89 -6.94 3.07 -12.12
N ARG A 90 -7.03 2.18 -13.12
CA ARG A 90 -6.13 2.17 -14.28
C ARG A 90 -6.16 3.52 -15.00
N GLN A 91 -7.35 4.02 -15.33
CA GLN A 91 -7.48 5.32 -16.01
C GLN A 91 -6.89 6.46 -15.18
N GLU A 92 -7.15 6.46 -13.87
CA GLU A 92 -6.59 7.45 -12.95
C GLU A 92 -5.04 7.42 -12.98
N VAL A 93 -4.44 6.22 -12.89
CA VAL A 93 -2.98 6.04 -12.96
C VAL A 93 -2.41 6.47 -14.31
N GLU A 94 -2.99 6.04 -15.43
CA GLU A 94 -2.50 6.37 -16.78
C GLU A 94 -2.61 7.88 -17.09
N SER A 95 -3.53 8.59 -16.44
CA SER A 95 -3.69 10.05 -16.63
C SER A 95 -2.72 10.90 -15.81
N GLN A 96 -2.13 10.34 -14.75
CA GLN A 96 -1.28 11.07 -13.79
C GLN A 96 0.17 10.55 -13.72
N GLY A 97 0.46 9.40 -14.34
CA GLY A 97 1.74 8.70 -14.31
C GLY A 97 2.40 8.58 -15.67
#